data_AF-A0A9Q0G713-F1
#
_entry.id   AF-A0A9Q0G713-F1
#
_cell.length_a   1.000
_cell.length_b   1.000
_cell.length_c   1.000
_cell.angle_alpha   90.00
_cell.angle_beta   90.00
_cell.angle_gamma   90.00
#
_symmetry.space_group_name_H-M   'P 1'
#
loop_
_entity.id
_entity.type
_entity.pdbx_description
1 polymer ?
#
loop_
_entity_poly.entity_id
_entity_poly.type
_entity_poly.pdbx_seq_one_letter_code
_entity_poly.pdbx_strand_id
1 'polypeptide(L)'
;MSTRNFKKVATLFLDSISTFKTYELFRYHTLIFYTVLASIISLDIVSLKQKVVDAPEILTVIGKITYLPEFLNSPFFSIWEALHCTIDKVAGVLETNRPDSENALYRATIKQGDFLLNRIKKLSRVIDL
;
A
#
# COMPACT_ATOMS: atom_id res chain seq x y z
N MET A 1 12.55 1.10 -14.97
CA MET A 1 11.11 1.01 -14.68
C MET A 1 10.92 0.08 -13.48
N SER A 2 10.94 0.64 -12.27
CA SER A 2 10.93 -0.14 -11.02
C SER A 2 9.52 -0.67 -10.74
N THR A 3 9.41 -1.89 -10.24
CA THR A 3 8.15 -2.62 -10.07
C THR A 3 7.22 -1.92 -9.08
N ARG A 4 5.89 -2.00 -9.28
CA ARG A 4 4.87 -1.38 -8.40
C ARG A 4 4.66 -2.14 -7.08
N ASN A 5 5.72 -2.64 -6.46
CA ASN A 5 5.63 -3.41 -5.23
C ASN A 5 5.76 -2.49 -3.99
N PHE A 6 4.71 -1.70 -3.74
CA PHE A 6 4.68 -0.71 -2.65
C PHE A 6 4.85 -1.35 -1.26
N LYS A 7 4.39 -2.60 -1.08
CA LYS A 7 4.50 -3.33 0.18
C LYS A 7 5.93 -3.64 0.59
N LYS A 8 6.73 -4.12 -0.36
CA LYS A 8 8.15 -4.39 -0.11
C LYS A 8 8.95 -3.09 0.03
N VAL A 9 8.56 -2.05 -0.71
CA VAL A 9 9.21 -0.75 -0.69
C VAL A 9 9.01 -0.05 0.66
N ALA A 10 7.80 -0.09 1.22
CA ALA A 10 7.50 0.51 2.53
C ALA A 10 8.32 -0.12 3.66
N THR A 11 8.45 -1.45 3.70
CA THR A 11 9.27 -2.13 4.72
C THR A 11 10.75 -1.78 4.60
N LEU A 12 11.28 -1.76 3.38
CA LEU A 12 12.69 -1.42 3.15
C LEU A 12 13.02 0.04 3.50
N PHE A 13 12.08 0.96 3.24
CA PHE A 13 12.25 2.36 3.60
C PHE A 13 12.18 2.60 5.11
N LEU A 14 11.28 1.92 5.82
CA LEU A 14 11.20 1.99 7.28
C LEU A 14 12.50 1.54 7.95
N ASP A 15 13.06 0.41 7.51
CA ASP A 15 14.32 -0.10 8.08
C ASP A 15 15.50 0.83 7.78
N SER A 16 15.50 1.45 6.60
CA SER A 16 16.59 2.32 6.14
C SER A 16 16.63 3.68 6.81
N ILE A 17 15.52 4.19 7.38
CA ILE A 17 15.50 5.50 8.08
C ILE A 17 16.50 5.51 9.25
N SER A 18 16.57 4.41 10.00
CA SER A 18 17.42 4.29 11.19
C SER A 18 18.92 4.38 10.88
N THR A 19 19.33 3.96 9.67
CA THR A 19 20.74 3.76 9.29
C THR A 19 21.18 4.72 8.17
N PHE A 20 20.32 5.65 7.77
CA PHE A 20 20.57 6.50 6.61
C PHE A 20 21.72 7.50 6.86
N LYS A 21 22.86 7.27 6.20
CA LYS A 21 24.05 8.14 6.28
C LYS A 21 24.48 8.71 4.93
N THR A 22 23.74 8.44 3.85
CA THR A 22 24.11 8.81 2.47
C THR A 22 23.43 10.10 2.02
N TYR A 23 23.96 11.24 2.47
CA TYR A 23 23.50 12.57 2.07
C TYR A 23 23.77 12.93 0.59
N GLU A 24 24.48 12.07 -0.15
CA GLU A 24 24.77 12.25 -1.57
C GLU A 24 23.60 11.89 -2.49
N LEU A 25 22.75 10.94 -2.07
CA LEU A 25 21.59 10.49 -2.85
C LEU A 25 20.36 11.34 -2.59
N PHE A 26 20.04 11.59 -1.31
CA PHE A 26 18.87 12.37 -0.90
C PHE A 26 19.16 13.16 0.37
N ARG A 27 18.59 14.37 0.48
CA ARG A 27 18.48 15.03 1.78
C ARG A 27 17.55 14.23 2.68
N TYR A 28 17.86 14.20 3.97
CA TYR A 28 17.10 13.47 4.99
C TYR A 28 15.59 13.79 4.97
N HIS A 29 15.25 15.06 4.77
CA HIS A 29 13.86 15.53 4.64
C HIS A 29 13.11 14.89 3.47
N THR A 30 13.76 14.72 2.32
CA THR A 30 13.16 14.13 1.11
C THR A 30 12.94 12.64 1.29
N LEU A 31 13.86 11.95 1.96
CA LEU A 31 13.71 10.53 2.27
C LEU A 31 12.52 10.28 3.21
N ILE A 32 12.38 11.08 4.27
CA ILE A 32 11.24 10.97 5.19
C ILE A 32 9.92 11.21 4.46
N PHE A 33 9.86 12.22 3.58
CA PHE A 33 8.67 12.48 2.77
C PHE A 33 8.26 11.27 1.93
N TYR A 34 9.22 10.63 1.24
CA TYR A 34 8.92 9.43 0.46
C TYR A 34 8.57 8.22 1.31
N THR A 35 9.16 8.05 2.49
CA THR A 35 8.79 6.96 3.40
C THR A 35 7.39 7.14 3.96
N VAL A 36 6.99 8.36 4.31
CA VAL A 36 5.62 8.66 4.74
C VAL A 36 4.64 8.40 3.58
N LEU A 37 4.94 8.87 2.38
CA LEU A 37 4.10 8.65 1.20
C LEU A 37 3.95 7.16 0.84
N ALA A 38 5.05 6.41 0.88
CA ALA A 38 5.04 4.98 0.64
C ALA A 38 4.26 4.22 1.72
N SER A 39 4.37 4.67 2.98
CA SER A 39 3.62 4.09 4.10
C SER A 39 2.11 4.34 3.99
N ILE A 40 1.70 5.55 3.59
CA ILE A 40 0.28 5.89 3.35
C ILE A 40 -0.37 4.98 2.31
N ILE A 41 0.37 4.60 1.26
CA ILE A 41 -0.16 3.77 0.17
C ILE A 41 -0.15 2.28 0.53
N SER A 42 0.73 1.86 1.44
CA SER A 42 1.03 0.44 1.63
C SER A 42 0.51 -0.17 2.93
N LEU A 43 0.30 0.60 3.98
CA LEU A 43 -0.08 0.10 5.30
C LEU A 43 -1.49 0.58 5.66
N ASP A 44 -2.26 -0.33 6.25
CA ASP A 44 -3.53 -0.03 6.94
C ASP A 44 -3.32 1.03 8.02
N ILE A 45 -4.36 1.85 8.26
CA ILE A 45 -4.31 2.99 9.19
C ILE A 45 -3.78 2.65 10.59
N VAL A 46 -4.09 1.45 11.09
CA VAL A 46 -3.66 0.98 12.42
C VAL A 46 -2.14 0.74 12.46
N SER A 47 -1.60 0.11 11.41
CA SER A 47 -0.16 -0.13 11.28
C SER A 47 0.62 1.14 10.96
N LEU A 48 -0.02 2.08 10.25
CA LEU A 48 0.57 3.37 9.91
C LEU A 48 0.81 4.21 11.17
N LYS A 49 -0.18 4.29 12.06
CA LYS A 49 -0.05 5.05 13.31
C LYS A 49 1.09 4.50 14.17
N GLN A 50 1.11 3.18 14.37
CA GLN A 50 2.10 2.53 15.24
C GLN A 50 3.53 2.59 14.70
N LYS A 51 3.73 2.50 13.38
CA LYS A 51 5.08 2.45 12.78
C LYS A 51 5.61 3.80 12.31
N VAL A 52 4.75 4.78 12.05
CA VAL A 52 5.14 6.06 11.45
C VAL A 52 4.86 7.25 12.36
N VAL A 53 3.74 7.25 13.08
CA VAL A 53 3.39 8.37 13.99
C VAL A 53 4.18 8.28 15.29
N ASP A 54 4.42 7.06 15.80
CA ASP A 54 5.18 6.85 17.03
C ASP A 54 6.70 6.76 16.82
N ALA A 55 7.17 6.80 15.56
CA ALA A 55 8.60 6.74 15.24
C ALA A 55 9.30 8.08 15.57
N PRO A 56 10.28 8.09 16.49
CA PRO A 56 10.91 9.33 16.96
C PRO A 56 11.70 10.04 15.86
N GLU A 57 12.23 9.31 14.87
CA GLU A 57 12.96 9.90 13.73
C GLU A 57 12.04 10.74 12.83
N ILE A 58 10.76 10.38 12.76
CA ILE A 58 9.79 11.03 11.89
C ILE A 58 9.17 12.24 12.61
N LEU A 59 8.86 12.10 13.91
CA LEU A 59 8.37 13.19 14.77
C LEU A 59 9.31 14.42 14.81
N THR A 60 10.62 14.18 14.89
CA THR A 60 11.62 15.27 14.94
C THR A 60 11.69 16.12 13.66
N VAL A 61 11.31 15.54 12.51
CA VAL A 61 11.32 16.22 11.22
C VAL A 61 9.94 16.77 10.84
N ILE A 62 8.86 16.11 11.26
CA ILE A 62 7.48 16.58 11.06
C ILE A 62 7.25 17.96 11.68
N GLY A 63 7.86 18.28 12.82
CA GLY A 63 7.75 19.60 13.45
C GLY A 63 8.24 20.77 12.59
N LYS A 64 8.99 20.51 11.50
CA LYS A 64 9.45 21.53 10.54
C LYS A 64 8.55 21.65 9.29
N ILE A 65 7.62 20.72 9.08
CA ILE A 65 6.76 20.65 7.89
C ILE A 65 5.30 20.81 8.32
N THR A 66 4.78 22.02 8.17
CA THR A 66 3.49 22.45 8.75
C THR A 66 2.26 21.68 8.23
N TYR A 67 2.33 20.98 7.09
CA TYR A 67 1.17 20.36 6.42
C TYR A 67 0.97 18.87 6.67
N LEU A 68 2.00 18.16 7.15
CA LEU A 68 1.93 16.70 7.33
C LEU A 68 1.05 16.23 8.50
N PRO A 69 1.04 16.89 9.68
CA PRO A 69 0.26 16.41 10.82
C PRO A 69 -1.25 16.65 10.65
N GLU A 70 -1.66 17.74 9.98
CA GLU A 70 -3.08 17.97 9.66
C GLU A 70 -3.60 16.95 8.64
N PHE A 71 -2.77 16.58 7.65
CA PHE A 71 -3.15 15.58 6.65
C PHE A 71 -3.27 14.17 7.25
N LEU A 72 -2.35 13.77 8.14
CA LEU A 72 -2.36 12.46 8.80
C LEU A 72 -3.48 12.31 9.84
N ASN A 73 -3.88 13.39 10.52
CA ASN A 73 -4.96 13.36 11.50
C ASN A 73 -6.36 13.59 10.88
N SER A 74 -6.45 13.80 9.57
CA SER A 74 -7.73 13.99 8.90
C SER A 74 -8.56 12.69 8.89
N PRO A 75 -9.86 12.76 9.25
CA PRO A 75 -10.75 11.60 9.24
C PRO A 75 -11.00 11.03 7.83
N PHE A 76 -10.57 11.75 6.78
CA PHE A 76 -10.72 11.34 5.39
C PHE A 76 -10.07 10.00 5.06
N PHE A 77 -8.95 9.66 5.71
CA PHE A 77 -8.25 8.40 5.47
C PHE A 77 -9.07 7.18 5.96
N SER A 78 -9.77 7.34 7.09
CA SER A 78 -10.60 6.28 7.70
C SER A 78 -11.81 5.90 6.84
N ILE A 79 -12.36 6.86 6.09
CA ILE A 79 -13.57 6.64 5.28
C ILE A 79 -13.23 5.94 3.94
N TRP A 80 -12.04 6.20 3.40
CA TRP A 80 -11.59 5.61 2.13
C TRP A 80 -11.30 4.12 2.22
N GLU A 81 -10.77 3.66 3.35
CA GLU A 81 -10.45 2.26 3.59
C GLU A 81 -11.72 1.40 3.80
N ALA A 82 -12.85 2.02 4.13
CA ALA A 82 -14.09 1.33 4.48
C ALA A 82 -15.13 1.22 3.34
N LEU A 83 -14.89 1.83 2.18
CA LEU A 83 -15.87 1.86 1.07
C LEU A 83 -15.77 0.60 0.18
N HIS A 84 -16.21 -0.54 0.71
CA HIS A 84 -16.43 -1.77 -0.08
C HIS A 84 -17.87 -1.81 -0.65
N CYS A 85 -18.24 -0.77 -1.39
CA CYS A 85 -19.60 -0.61 -1.92
C CYS A 85 -19.59 -0.57 -3.45
N THR A 86 -20.38 -1.41 -4.09
CA THR A 86 -20.65 -1.31 -5.52
C THR A 86 -21.92 -0.49 -5.72
N ILE A 87 -21.81 0.57 -6.54
CA ILE A 87 -22.94 1.44 -6.87
C ILE A 87 -23.57 0.93 -8.15
N ASP A 88 -24.79 0.39 -8.07
CA ASP A 88 -25.55 0.03 -9.26
C ASP A 88 -26.45 1.21 -9.68
N LYS A 89 -26.07 1.87 -10.79
CA LYS A 89 -26.73 3.08 -11.28
C LYS A 89 -28.13 2.80 -11.85
N VAL A 90 -28.41 1.57 -12.30
CA VAL A 90 -29.69 1.23 -12.93
C VAL A 90 -30.75 0.91 -11.88
N ALA A 91 -30.36 0.23 -10.79
CA ALA A 91 -31.25 -0.07 -9.67
C ALA A 91 -31.31 1.05 -8.61
N GLY A 92 -30.35 1.98 -8.60
CA GLY A 92 -30.26 3.03 -7.60
C GLY A 92 -29.92 2.53 -6.19
N VAL A 93 -29.37 1.30 -6.09
CA VAL A 93 -29.06 0.63 -4.83
C VAL A 93 -27.54 0.61 -4.61
N LEU A 94 -27.14 0.86 -3.37
CA LEU A 94 -25.77 0.71 -2.90
C LEU A 94 -25.63 -0.69 -2.29
N GLU A 95 -24.93 -1.59 -2.96
CA GLU A 95 -24.62 -2.90 -2.39
C GLU A 95 -23.32 -2.81 -1.59
N THR A 96 -23.45 -2.89 -0.26
CA THR A 96 -22.30 -3.02 0.64
C THR A 96 -21.91 -4.49 0.72
N ASN A 97 -20.90 -4.90 -0.04
CA ASN A 97 -20.41 -6.27 0.02
C ASN A 97 -19.45 -6.38 1.21
N ARG A 98 -19.81 -7.16 2.24
CA ARG A 98 -18.92 -7.43 3.37
C ARG A 98 -17.83 -8.38 2.87
N PRO A 99 -16.54 -7.97 2.82
CA PRO A 99 -15.50 -8.85 2.32
C PRO A 99 -15.20 -9.94 3.34
N ASP A 100 -15.67 -11.16 3.08
CA ASP A 100 -15.25 -12.33 3.86
C ASP A 100 -13.81 -12.73 3.51
N SER A 101 -12.99 -12.97 4.54
CA SER A 101 -11.58 -13.37 4.39
C SER A 101 -11.43 -14.67 3.58
N GLU A 102 -12.32 -15.63 3.78
CA GLU A 102 -12.36 -16.92 3.09
C GLU A 102 -12.64 -16.76 1.58
N ASN A 103 -13.66 -15.95 1.22
CA ASN A 103 -14.03 -15.69 -0.17
C ASN A 103 -12.94 -14.88 -0.89
N ALA A 104 -12.28 -13.95 -0.19
CA ALA A 104 -11.14 -13.22 -0.72
C ALA A 104 -9.94 -14.15 -1.02
N LEU A 105 -9.60 -15.07 -0.10
CA LEU A 105 -8.52 -16.03 -0.27
C LEU A 105 -8.81 -17.01 -1.42
N TYR A 106 -10.05 -17.50 -1.50
CA TYR A 106 -10.51 -18.36 -2.59
C TYR A 106 -10.36 -17.67 -3.95
N ARG A 107 -10.87 -16.44 -4.09
CA ARG A 107 -10.74 -15.65 -5.33
C ARG A 107 -9.29 -15.37 -5.72
N ALA A 108 -8.42 -15.07 -4.75
CA ALA A 108 -7.00 -14.87 -5.00
C ALA A 108 -6.33 -16.15 -5.53
N THR A 109 -6.66 -17.30 -4.93
CA THR A 109 -6.11 -18.60 -5.32
C THR A 109 -6.54 -18.99 -6.74
N ILE A 110 -7.81 -18.81 -7.09
CA ILE A 110 -8.29 -19.05 -8.47
C ILE A 110 -7.54 -18.16 -9.46
N LYS A 111 -7.42 -16.85 -9.16
CA LYS A 111 -6.73 -15.92 -10.05
C LYS A 111 -5.27 -16.30 -10.29
N GLN A 112 -4.59 -16.74 -9.25
CA GLN A 112 -3.21 -17.24 -9.34
C GLN A 112 -3.15 -18.52 -10.18
N GLY A 113 -4.12 -19.43 -9.99
CA GLY A 113 -4.29 -20.66 -10.75
C GLY A 113 -4.51 -20.41 -12.24
N ASP A 114 -5.41 -19.50 -12.61
CA ASP A 114 -5.67 -19.10 -14.00
C ASP A 114 -4.44 -18.51 -14.68
N PHE A 115 -3.65 -17.72 -13.94
CA PHE A 115 -2.39 -17.18 -14.45
C PHE A 115 -1.39 -18.30 -14.76
N LEU A 116 -1.28 -19.30 -13.88
CA LEU A 116 -0.39 -20.44 -14.06
C LEU A 116 -0.85 -21.31 -15.24
N LEU A 117 -2.14 -21.64 -15.31
CA LEU A 117 -2.73 -22.42 -16.41
C LEU A 117 -2.52 -21.74 -17.76
N ASN A 118 -2.68 -20.41 -17.82
CA ASN A 118 -2.39 -19.66 -19.05
C ASN A 118 -0.91 -19.71 -19.46
N ARG A 119 0.02 -19.75 -18.49
CA ARG A 119 1.45 -19.91 -18.80
C ARG A 119 1.78 -21.33 -19.26
N ILE A 120 1.23 -22.35 -18.60
CA ILE A 120 1.41 -23.76 -18.98
C ILE A 120 0.83 -24.02 -20.36
N LYS A 121 -0.38 -23.53 -20.64
CA LYS A 121 -1.02 -23.67 -21.95
C LYS A 121 -0.23 -22.97 -23.07
N LYS A 122 0.39 -21.81 -22.78
CA LYS A 122 1.30 -21.14 -23.73
C LYS A 122 2.57 -21.97 -23.97
N LEU A 123 3.11 -22.59 -22.94
CA LEU A 123 4.31 -23.42 -23.04
C LEU A 123 4.06 -24.73 -23.80
N SER A 124 2.97 -25.45 -23.53
CA SER A 124 2.64 -26.69 -24.28
C SER A 124 2.50 -26.41 -25.77
N ARG A 125 1.80 -25.33 -26.14
CA ARG A 125 1.60 -24.97 -27.55
C ARG A 125 2.91 -24.65 -28.29
N VAL A 126 3.99 -24.32 -27.58
CA VAL A 126 5.34 -24.10 -28.17
C VAL A 126 6.15 -25.38 -28.23
N ILE A 127 5.88 -26.36 -27.36
CA ILE A 127 6.57 -27.66 -27.33
C ILE A 127 5.97 -28.63 -28.36
N ASP A 128 4.66 -28.50 -28.64
CA ASP A 128 3.95 -29.32 -29.62
C ASP A 128 4.18 -28.85 -31.09
N LEU A 129 5.16 -27.96 -31.33
CA LEU A 129 5.49 -27.31 -32.61
C LEU A 129 6.93 -27.65 -33.01
#